data_AF-A0AAE9ZC99-F1
#
_entry.id   AF-A0AAE9ZC99-F1
#
_cell.length_a   1.000
_cell.length_b   1.000
_cell.length_c   1.000
_cell.angle_alpha   90.00
_cell.angle_beta   90.00
_cell.angle_gamma   90.00
#
_symmetry.space_group_name_H-M   'P 1'
#
loop_
_entity.id
_entity.type
_entity.pdbx_description
1 polymer ?
#
loop_
_entity_poly.entity_id
_entity_poly.type
_entity_poly.pdbx_seq_one_letter_code
_entity_poly.pdbx_strand_id
1 'polypeptide(L)'
;MATSNSPTLNQGVRRQHSMLARGSVIAKYALRRFLGRAGYKRVATRNWTASGAAVGALGLTADLMEVFGSVVEIGLAIAAMAAAVFGFIILKRFRFCASFAAPFIFAAMTTLFLGGVVVAKGLVSAPEDQGLVATIFSRLDQIDETTRRIEMTVNKTAEDVQSTKESIKSLEAQIDQVLRERLPANADINPATREAFEAALRDLVTSSNARKQDAVTSLLSGDADEAARRLEAIAEDQTRSAAATASEAAKTWIEIAALKYISEPEGAMDALTRAVALEPANKKAKVMLAGLAYQFGDLQQAFDLTLELVGGEGEIPVWERRDGQLGIRLAKPPTDIDDPEERRRIVRQIEREEEFVVASALVLHAQLYFQSNDTDTAVKLLDRAERFTRHDRFPALARAIELSKLGYQQRTQSELESAFENWRAITEGTSATGSERAGAFAQMAIISGRRGEEDEARRYFLEARAYYREMDDALGEAALNRAVGAGIYSGGDRELGCGYLRDAKEQYLASGGDKWADQLNVVIALGCNAGSP
;
A
#
# COMPACT_ATOMS: atom_id res chain seq x y z
N MET A 1 -49.64 -80.26 -9.99
CA MET A 1 -50.59 -79.68 -9.01
C MET A 1 -49.81 -79.08 -7.86
N ALA A 2 -49.78 -77.75 -7.74
CA ALA A 2 -49.68 -77.02 -6.48
C ALA A 2 -49.78 -75.52 -6.79
N THR A 3 -50.66 -74.84 -6.07
CA THR A 3 -51.22 -73.52 -6.34
C THR A 3 -50.39 -72.37 -5.76
N SER A 4 -50.62 -71.20 -6.35
CA SER A 4 -50.11 -69.86 -6.04
C SER A 4 -50.33 -69.38 -4.60
N ASN A 5 -49.41 -68.54 -4.10
CA ASN A 5 -49.67 -67.22 -3.49
C ASN A 5 -48.37 -66.55 -3.04
N SER A 6 -48.13 -65.30 -3.49
CA SER A 6 -46.98 -64.46 -3.12
C SER A 6 -47.45 -63.08 -2.64
N PRO A 7 -46.98 -62.56 -1.49
CA PRO A 7 -47.28 -61.18 -1.06
C PRO A 7 -46.04 -60.27 -1.15
N THR A 8 -46.08 -59.26 -2.03
CA THR A 8 -45.12 -58.14 -2.04
C THR A 8 -45.84 -56.82 -2.29
N LEU A 9 -46.47 -56.28 -1.25
CA LEU A 9 -47.07 -54.94 -1.26
C LEU A 9 -47.10 -54.35 0.16
N ASN A 10 -45.94 -54.29 0.84
CA ASN A 10 -45.86 -53.52 2.10
C ASN A 10 -44.44 -53.07 2.53
N GLN A 11 -43.53 -52.78 1.58
CA GLN A 11 -42.22 -52.19 1.91
C GLN A 11 -42.01 -50.75 1.37
N GLY A 12 -42.81 -50.28 0.41
CA GLY A 12 -42.70 -48.92 -0.12
C GLY A 12 -43.15 -47.82 0.84
N VAL A 13 -44.22 -48.05 1.60
CA VAL A 13 -44.84 -47.03 2.47
C VAL A 13 -44.01 -46.75 3.73
N ARG A 14 -43.24 -47.73 4.23
CA ARG A 14 -42.32 -47.51 5.37
C ARG A 14 -41.08 -46.70 5.02
N ARG A 15 -40.64 -46.67 3.75
CA ARG A 15 -39.48 -45.85 3.33
C ARG A 15 -39.84 -44.38 3.12
N GLN A 16 -41.01 -44.07 2.55
CA GLN A 16 -41.44 -42.68 2.33
C GLN A 16 -41.72 -41.90 3.63
N HIS A 17 -42.29 -42.54 4.67
CA HIS A 17 -42.47 -41.89 5.97
C HIS A 17 -41.14 -41.59 6.69
N SER A 18 -40.07 -42.34 6.39
CA SER A 18 -38.74 -42.08 6.98
C SER A 18 -37.99 -40.89 6.35
N MET A 19 -38.30 -40.55 5.09
CA MET A 19 -37.67 -39.42 4.37
C MET A 19 -38.34 -38.08 4.68
N LEU A 20 -39.68 -38.03 4.78
CA LEU A 20 -40.40 -36.82 5.22
C LEU A 20 -40.11 -36.47 6.68
N ALA A 21 -39.84 -37.45 7.54
CA ALA A 21 -39.39 -37.23 8.90
C ALA A 21 -37.99 -36.55 8.95
N ARG A 22 -37.06 -36.93 8.06
CA ARG A 22 -35.68 -36.38 8.03
C ARG A 22 -35.61 -34.95 7.52
N GLY A 23 -36.42 -34.58 6.53
CA GLY A 23 -36.54 -33.18 6.07
C GLY A 23 -37.03 -32.23 7.17
N SER A 24 -37.97 -32.71 8.01
CA SER A 24 -38.47 -31.93 9.16
C SER A 24 -37.43 -31.78 10.27
N VAL A 25 -36.49 -32.73 10.41
CA VAL A 25 -35.46 -32.70 11.45
C VAL A 25 -34.38 -31.67 11.12
N ILE A 26 -33.96 -31.58 9.84
CA ILE A 26 -32.94 -30.60 9.41
C ILE A 26 -33.50 -29.17 9.51
N ALA A 27 -34.73 -28.94 9.05
CA ALA A 27 -35.39 -27.64 9.17
C ALA A 27 -35.61 -27.22 10.63
N LYS A 28 -36.04 -28.15 11.50
CA LYS A 28 -36.19 -27.89 12.95
C LYS A 28 -34.85 -27.64 13.62
N TYR A 29 -33.78 -28.33 13.20
CA TYR A 29 -32.44 -28.15 13.76
C TYR A 29 -31.85 -26.79 13.34
N ALA A 30 -32.01 -26.40 12.08
CA ALA A 30 -31.61 -25.10 11.56
C ALA A 30 -32.34 -23.96 12.27
N LEU A 31 -33.68 -24.01 12.36
CA LEU A 31 -34.46 -22.98 13.07
C LEU A 31 -34.13 -22.91 14.56
N ARG A 32 -33.88 -24.05 15.22
CA ARG A 32 -33.55 -24.09 16.66
C ARG A 32 -32.14 -23.59 16.96
N ARG A 33 -31.21 -23.73 16.01
CA ARG A 33 -29.85 -23.19 16.10
C ARG A 33 -29.83 -21.68 15.80
N PHE A 34 -30.65 -21.22 14.86
CA PHE A 34 -30.70 -19.80 14.48
C PHE A 34 -31.47 -18.93 15.50
N LEU A 35 -32.56 -19.45 16.08
CA LEU A 35 -33.43 -18.67 16.99
C LEU A 35 -33.17 -18.96 18.48
N GLY A 36 -32.31 -19.93 18.80
CA GLY A 36 -32.13 -20.46 20.15
C GLY A 36 -33.38 -21.18 20.68
N ARG A 37 -33.23 -21.95 21.78
CA ARG A 37 -34.34 -22.75 22.35
C ARG A 37 -35.55 -21.90 22.74
N ALA A 38 -35.33 -20.69 23.27
CA ALA A 38 -36.40 -19.80 23.71
C ALA A 38 -37.07 -19.04 22.55
N GLY A 39 -36.37 -18.77 21.45
CA GLY A 39 -36.95 -18.14 20.25
C GLY A 39 -37.78 -19.14 19.44
N TYR A 40 -37.27 -20.36 19.26
CA TYR A 40 -38.00 -21.43 18.58
C TYR A 40 -39.34 -21.76 19.26
N LYS A 41 -39.36 -21.83 20.59
CA LYS A 41 -40.58 -22.13 21.36
C LYS A 41 -41.64 -21.02 21.23
N ARG A 42 -41.22 -19.76 21.06
CA ARG A 42 -42.11 -18.60 20.84
C ARG A 42 -42.68 -18.53 19.42
N VAL A 43 -41.93 -18.98 18.42
CA VAL A 43 -42.38 -19.04 17.02
C VAL A 43 -43.34 -20.21 16.80
N ALA A 44 -43.06 -21.36 17.42
CA ALA A 44 -43.90 -22.55 17.28
C ALA A 44 -45.31 -22.40 17.90
N THR A 45 -45.51 -21.47 18.85
CA THR A 45 -46.79 -21.24 19.53
C THR A 45 -47.61 -20.08 18.97
N ARG A 46 -47.13 -19.39 17.92
CA ARG A 46 -47.78 -18.18 17.40
C ARG A 46 -48.83 -18.56 16.34
N ASN A 47 -50.05 -18.03 16.49
CA ASN A 47 -51.17 -18.34 15.60
C ASN A 47 -50.95 -17.66 14.23
N TRP A 48 -50.82 -18.46 13.17
CA TRP A 48 -50.39 -18.02 11.82
C TRP A 48 -51.48 -17.30 11.01
N THR A 49 -52.65 -17.04 11.60
CA THR A 49 -53.75 -16.30 10.97
C THR A 49 -53.37 -14.86 10.63
N ALA A 50 -52.45 -14.24 11.38
CA ALA A 50 -51.90 -12.91 11.07
C ALA A 50 -51.01 -12.90 9.81
N SER A 51 -50.41 -14.04 9.45
CA SER A 51 -49.57 -14.18 8.25
C SER A 51 -50.41 -14.21 6.97
N GLY A 52 -51.63 -14.77 7.03
CA GLY A 52 -52.58 -14.71 5.93
C GLY A 52 -53.06 -13.29 5.61
N ALA A 53 -53.29 -12.47 6.65
CA ALA A 53 -53.63 -11.06 6.48
C ALA A 53 -52.46 -10.24 5.87
N ALA A 54 -51.22 -10.57 6.23
CA ALA A 54 -50.02 -9.94 5.65
C ALA A 54 -49.82 -10.32 4.17
N VAL A 55 -50.06 -11.58 3.80
CA VAL A 55 -49.99 -12.03 2.40
C VAL A 55 -51.13 -11.42 1.57
N GLY A 56 -52.33 -11.30 2.13
CA GLY A 56 -53.46 -10.61 1.49
C GLY A 56 -53.21 -9.12 1.29
N ALA A 57 -52.63 -8.43 2.28
CA ALA A 57 -52.22 -7.04 2.16
C ALA A 57 -51.12 -6.86 1.10
N LEU A 58 -50.15 -7.76 1.02
CA LEU A 58 -49.11 -7.73 -0.02
C LEU A 58 -49.68 -7.97 -1.43
N GLY A 59 -50.67 -8.85 -1.58
CA GLY A 59 -51.39 -9.04 -2.85
C GLY A 59 -52.15 -7.78 -3.28
N LEU A 60 -52.89 -7.15 -2.37
CA LEU A 60 -53.62 -5.91 -2.64
C LEU A 60 -52.69 -4.74 -2.98
N THR A 61 -51.49 -4.71 -2.41
CA THR A 61 -50.47 -3.70 -2.70
C THR A 61 -49.84 -3.92 -4.08
N ALA A 62 -49.66 -5.20 -4.49
CA ALA A 62 -49.18 -5.55 -5.82
C ALA A 62 -50.20 -5.18 -6.92
N ASP A 63 -51.49 -5.43 -6.68
CA ASP A 63 -52.57 -5.05 -7.60
C ASP A 63 -52.71 -3.51 -7.72
N LEU A 64 -52.58 -2.78 -6.60
CA LEU A 64 -52.58 -1.31 -6.61
C LEU A 64 -51.35 -0.72 -7.32
N MET A 65 -50.20 -1.40 -7.26
CA MET A 65 -48.99 -1.02 -8.02
C MET A 65 -49.15 -1.23 -9.53
N GLU A 66 -49.97 -2.19 -9.96
CA GLU A 66 -50.26 -2.42 -11.38
C GLU A 66 -51.18 -1.33 -11.96
N VAL A 67 -52.12 -0.83 -11.17
CA VAL A 67 -53.10 0.20 -11.62
C VAL A 67 -52.55 1.63 -11.53
N PHE A 68 -51.73 1.94 -10.53
CA PHE A 68 -51.28 3.31 -10.23
C PHE A 68 -49.76 3.51 -10.28
N GLY A 69 -49.04 2.65 -11.01
CA GLY A 69 -47.59 2.44 -10.97
C GLY A 69 -46.72 3.65 -10.65
N SER A 70 -46.77 4.71 -11.46
CA SER A 70 -45.90 5.87 -11.28
C SER A 70 -46.24 6.72 -10.05
N VAL A 71 -47.51 6.77 -9.63
CA VAL A 71 -47.94 7.53 -8.43
C VAL A 71 -47.55 6.78 -7.16
N VAL A 72 -47.64 5.45 -7.18
CA VAL A 72 -47.25 4.61 -6.04
C VAL A 72 -45.74 4.60 -5.84
N GLU A 73 -44.95 4.58 -6.92
CA GLU A 73 -43.49 4.69 -6.85
C GLU A 73 -43.03 6.01 -6.22
N ILE A 74 -43.61 7.14 -6.65
CA ILE A 74 -43.31 8.45 -6.08
C ILE A 74 -43.74 8.51 -4.60
N GLY A 75 -44.91 7.97 -4.27
CA GLY A 75 -45.40 7.87 -2.88
C GLY A 75 -44.47 7.04 -1.98
N LEU A 76 -43.97 5.91 -2.48
CA LEU A 76 -43.03 5.06 -1.73
C LEU A 76 -41.68 5.74 -1.53
N ALA A 77 -41.18 6.47 -2.54
CA ALA A 77 -39.94 7.23 -2.45
C ALA A 77 -40.04 8.37 -1.42
N ILE A 78 -41.16 9.11 -1.40
CA ILE A 78 -41.41 10.16 -0.40
C ILE A 78 -41.52 9.55 1.00
N ALA A 79 -42.20 8.42 1.16
CA ALA A 79 -42.32 7.73 2.44
C ALA A 79 -40.96 7.21 2.95
N ALA A 80 -40.11 6.68 2.07
CA ALA A 80 -38.77 6.23 2.40
C ALA A 80 -37.87 7.40 2.83
N MET A 81 -37.92 8.53 2.12
CA MET A 81 -37.19 9.75 2.52
C MET A 81 -37.69 10.30 3.86
N ALA A 82 -39.00 10.35 4.08
CA ALA A 82 -39.57 10.79 5.35
C ALA A 82 -39.14 9.89 6.51
N ALA A 83 -39.13 8.56 6.30
CA ALA A 83 -38.66 7.60 7.30
C ALA A 83 -37.15 7.76 7.61
N ALA A 84 -36.33 8.05 6.60
CA ALA A 84 -34.90 8.30 6.78
C ALA A 84 -34.63 9.59 7.56
N VAL A 85 -35.32 10.69 7.22
CA VAL A 85 -35.19 11.99 7.89
C VAL A 85 -35.68 11.91 9.34
N PHE A 86 -36.86 11.32 9.59
CA PHE A 86 -37.36 11.14 10.95
C PHE A 86 -36.49 10.17 11.75
N GLY A 87 -35.99 9.10 11.14
CA GLY A 87 -35.04 8.17 11.76
C GLY A 87 -33.77 8.88 12.21
N PHE A 88 -33.21 9.76 11.38
CA PHE A 88 -32.02 10.54 11.70
C PHE A 88 -32.27 11.56 12.83
N ILE A 89 -33.41 12.26 12.79
CA ILE A 89 -33.80 13.24 13.84
C ILE A 89 -33.99 12.53 15.19
N ILE A 90 -34.62 11.37 15.21
CA ILE A 90 -34.86 10.58 16.42
C ILE A 90 -33.54 10.01 16.96
N LEU A 91 -32.67 9.48 16.10
CA LEU A 91 -31.33 9.00 16.47
C LEU A 91 -30.45 10.09 17.07
N LYS A 92 -30.57 11.34 16.60
CA LYS A 92 -29.79 12.46 17.12
C LYS A 92 -30.31 13.02 18.45
N ARG A 93 -31.59 12.82 18.78
CA ARG A 93 -32.24 13.50 19.91
C ARG A 93 -32.58 12.61 21.11
N PHE A 94 -32.62 11.28 20.98
CA PHE A 94 -32.92 10.38 22.11
C PHE A 94 -32.02 9.15 22.16
N ARG A 95 -31.18 9.05 23.20
CA ARG A 95 -30.50 7.79 23.59
C ARG A 95 -31.39 7.01 24.56
N PHE A 96 -32.48 6.36 24.10
CA PHE A 96 -32.98 5.08 24.65
C PHE A 96 -34.22 4.50 23.94
N CYS A 97 -34.40 3.18 24.15
CA CYS A 97 -35.54 2.27 23.87
C CYS A 97 -35.65 1.59 22.49
N ALA A 98 -35.17 0.34 22.43
CA ALA A 98 -35.31 -0.62 21.32
C ALA A 98 -36.75 -0.98 20.91
N SER A 99 -37.78 -0.63 21.71
CA SER A 99 -39.17 -0.98 21.40
C SER A 99 -39.81 -0.09 20.33
N PHE A 100 -39.29 1.11 20.07
CA PHE A 100 -39.77 1.98 19.00
C PHE A 100 -39.08 1.76 17.65
N ALA A 101 -37.95 1.04 17.62
CA ALA A 101 -37.20 0.76 16.39
C ALA A 101 -37.82 -0.36 15.53
N ALA A 102 -38.61 -1.26 16.14
CA ALA A 102 -39.19 -2.42 15.47
C ALA A 102 -40.07 -2.09 14.24
N PRO A 103 -41.01 -1.12 14.27
CA PRO A 103 -41.80 -0.78 13.08
C PRO A 103 -40.95 -0.19 11.95
N PHE A 104 -39.86 0.51 12.25
CA PHE A 104 -38.96 1.07 11.24
C PHE A 104 -38.07 0.02 10.58
N ILE A 105 -37.57 -0.95 11.36
CA ILE A 105 -36.84 -2.11 10.82
C ILE A 105 -37.77 -2.97 9.95
N PHE A 106 -39.02 -3.16 10.38
CA PHE A 106 -40.01 -3.88 9.58
C PHE A 106 -40.30 -3.14 8.27
N ALA A 107 -40.54 -1.83 8.31
CA ALA A 107 -40.73 -1.02 7.11
C ALA A 107 -39.53 -1.12 6.15
N ALA A 108 -38.30 -0.95 6.65
CA ALA A 108 -37.09 -1.05 5.84
C ALA A 108 -36.89 -2.44 5.22
N MET A 109 -37.20 -3.51 5.96
CA MET A 109 -37.15 -4.88 5.44
C MET A 109 -38.22 -5.12 4.37
N THR A 110 -39.44 -4.59 4.54
CA THR A 110 -40.50 -4.70 3.52
C THR A 110 -40.12 -3.93 2.26
N THR A 111 -39.49 -2.75 2.38
CA THR A 111 -39.01 -1.96 1.23
C THR A 111 -37.86 -2.67 0.50
N LEU A 112 -36.92 -3.28 1.22
CA LEU A 112 -35.85 -4.09 0.62
C LEU A 112 -36.39 -5.35 -0.07
N PHE A 113 -37.38 -6.00 0.52
CA PHE A 113 -37.98 -7.21 -0.05
C PHE A 113 -38.80 -6.88 -1.31
N LEU A 114 -39.60 -5.81 -1.28
CA LEU A 114 -40.36 -5.34 -2.44
C LEU A 114 -39.42 -4.79 -3.54
N GLY A 115 -38.36 -4.07 -3.16
CA GLY A 115 -37.31 -3.64 -4.10
C GLY A 115 -36.60 -4.82 -4.76
N GLY A 116 -36.37 -5.91 -4.02
CA GLY A 116 -35.84 -7.17 -4.57
C GLY A 116 -36.79 -7.84 -5.57
N VAL A 117 -38.10 -7.76 -5.37
CA VAL A 117 -39.11 -8.28 -6.30
C VAL A 117 -39.21 -7.43 -7.58
N VAL A 118 -39.07 -6.10 -7.47
CA VAL A 118 -39.04 -5.19 -8.64
C VAL A 118 -37.77 -5.42 -9.48
N VAL A 119 -36.61 -5.60 -8.85
CA VAL A 119 -35.36 -5.96 -9.54
C VAL A 119 -35.45 -7.36 -10.17
N ALA A 120 -36.15 -8.30 -9.52
CA ALA A 120 -36.42 -9.62 -10.10
C ALA A 120 -37.39 -9.56 -11.31
N LYS A 121 -38.34 -8.61 -11.33
CA LYS A 121 -39.22 -8.35 -12.49
C LYS A 121 -38.43 -7.79 -13.68
N GLY A 122 -37.44 -6.92 -13.44
CA GLY A 122 -36.54 -6.40 -14.48
C GLY A 122 -35.60 -7.45 -15.10
N LEU A 123 -35.36 -8.56 -14.41
CA LEU A 123 -34.55 -9.69 -14.89
C LEU A 123 -35.36 -10.77 -15.63
N VAL A 124 -36.68 -10.63 -15.73
CA VAL A 124 -37.56 -11.56 -16.44
C VAL A 124 -38.42 -10.79 -17.44
N SER A 125 -37.81 -10.33 -18.53
CA SER A 125 -38.55 -9.99 -19.74
C SER A 125 -38.91 -11.30 -20.46
N ALA A 126 -40.17 -11.73 -20.29
CA ALA A 126 -40.74 -12.80 -21.11
C ALA A 126 -41.30 -12.19 -22.41
N PRO A 127 -41.18 -12.86 -23.56
CA PRO A 127 -41.88 -12.46 -24.78
C PRO A 127 -43.40 -12.55 -24.57
N GLU A 128 -44.14 -11.55 -25.07
CA GLU A 128 -45.56 -11.26 -24.74
C GLU A 128 -46.57 -12.39 -25.02
N ASP A 129 -46.17 -13.46 -25.72
CA ASP A 129 -47.10 -14.46 -26.23
C ASP A 129 -47.18 -15.77 -25.40
N GLN A 130 -46.42 -15.91 -24.31
CA GLN A 130 -46.44 -17.10 -23.46
C GLN A 130 -46.90 -16.77 -22.04
N GLY A 131 -48.11 -17.23 -21.69
CA GLY A 131 -48.67 -17.06 -20.34
C GLY A 131 -47.72 -17.58 -19.26
N LEU A 132 -47.67 -16.87 -18.12
CA LEU A 132 -46.73 -17.07 -16.99
C LEU A 132 -46.54 -18.55 -16.61
N VAL A 133 -47.61 -19.35 -16.68
CA VAL A 133 -47.60 -20.77 -16.33
C VAL A 133 -46.78 -21.61 -17.31
N ALA A 134 -46.84 -21.34 -18.62
CA ALA A 134 -46.06 -22.05 -19.63
C ALA A 134 -44.55 -21.77 -19.50
N THR A 135 -44.19 -20.52 -19.17
CA THR A 135 -42.81 -20.11 -18.90
C THR A 135 -42.25 -20.76 -17.62
N ILE A 136 -43.10 -20.95 -16.60
CA ILE A 136 -42.71 -21.67 -15.38
C ILE A 136 -42.47 -23.15 -15.69
N PHE A 137 -43.32 -23.80 -16.48
CA PHE A 137 -43.14 -25.20 -16.85
C PHE A 137 -41.92 -25.42 -17.75
N SER A 138 -41.65 -24.55 -18.73
CA SER A 138 -40.44 -24.67 -19.56
C SER A 138 -39.16 -24.49 -18.75
N ARG A 139 -39.17 -23.65 -17.71
CA ARG A 139 -38.05 -23.52 -16.77
C ARG A 139 -37.91 -24.73 -15.85
N LEU A 140 -39.00 -25.37 -15.44
CA LEU A 140 -38.92 -26.62 -14.67
C LEU A 140 -38.30 -27.76 -15.50
N ASP A 141 -38.61 -27.85 -16.80
CA ASP A 141 -37.97 -28.81 -17.70
C ASP A 141 -36.48 -28.49 -17.93
N GLN A 142 -36.12 -27.21 -18.03
CA GLN A 142 -34.71 -26.79 -18.05
C GLN A 142 -33.97 -27.10 -16.74
N ILE A 143 -34.66 -27.03 -15.60
CA ILE A 143 -34.10 -27.43 -14.29
C ILE A 143 -33.87 -28.94 -14.24
N ASP A 144 -34.77 -29.76 -14.77
CA ASP A 144 -34.58 -31.22 -14.83
C ASP A 144 -33.38 -31.60 -15.74
N GLU A 145 -33.28 -30.96 -16.91
CA GLU A 145 -32.16 -31.18 -17.83
C GLU A 145 -30.81 -30.72 -17.24
N THR A 146 -30.79 -29.57 -16.55
CA THR A 146 -29.56 -29.12 -15.86
C THR A 146 -29.21 -30.03 -14.69
N THR A 147 -30.20 -30.56 -13.97
CA THR A 147 -29.98 -31.53 -12.88
C THR A 147 -29.34 -32.82 -13.43
N ARG A 148 -29.81 -33.35 -14.56
CA ARG A 148 -29.19 -34.52 -15.21
C ARG A 148 -27.78 -34.26 -15.69
N ARG A 149 -27.49 -33.06 -16.22
CA ARG A 149 -26.10 -32.68 -16.58
C ARG A 149 -25.20 -32.60 -15.36
N ILE A 150 -25.70 -32.07 -14.24
CA ILE A 150 -24.96 -32.04 -12.98
C ILE A 150 -24.67 -33.47 -12.51
N GLU A 151 -25.66 -34.37 -12.51
CA GLU A 151 -25.45 -35.79 -12.14
C GLU A 151 -24.42 -36.48 -13.03
N MET A 152 -24.49 -36.29 -14.35
CA MET A 152 -23.47 -36.82 -15.28
C MET A 152 -22.07 -36.25 -14.99
N THR A 153 -21.97 -34.95 -14.69
CA THR A 153 -20.67 -34.32 -14.39
C THR A 153 -20.10 -34.83 -13.07
N VAL A 154 -20.95 -35.00 -12.05
CA VAL A 154 -20.57 -35.55 -10.74
C VAL A 154 -20.09 -37.00 -10.88
N ASN A 155 -20.80 -37.83 -11.65
CA ASN A 155 -20.40 -39.22 -11.89
C ASN A 155 -19.06 -39.29 -12.64
N LYS A 156 -18.87 -38.48 -13.68
CA LYS A 156 -17.60 -38.40 -14.40
C LYS A 156 -16.45 -37.94 -13.49
N THR A 157 -16.69 -36.94 -12.63
CA THR A 157 -15.68 -36.49 -11.67
C THR A 157 -15.36 -37.57 -10.63
N ALA A 158 -16.34 -38.37 -10.21
CA ALA A 158 -16.11 -39.49 -9.31
C ALA A 158 -15.24 -40.59 -9.96
N GLU A 159 -15.47 -40.89 -11.24
CA GLU A 159 -14.64 -41.81 -12.03
C GLU A 159 -13.21 -41.28 -12.20
N ASP A 160 -13.05 -39.99 -12.54
CA ASP A 160 -11.73 -39.35 -12.69
C ASP A 160 -10.95 -39.35 -11.36
N VAL A 161 -11.63 -39.11 -10.23
CA VAL A 161 -11.03 -39.17 -8.88
C VAL A 161 -10.58 -40.59 -8.53
N GLN A 162 -11.38 -41.60 -8.87
CA GLN A 162 -11.03 -42.99 -8.61
C GLN A 162 -9.84 -43.44 -9.45
N SER A 163 -9.80 -43.07 -10.74
CA SER A 163 -8.66 -43.32 -11.63
C SER A 163 -7.38 -42.64 -11.14
N THR A 164 -7.48 -41.40 -10.67
CA THR A 164 -6.35 -40.65 -10.08
C THR A 164 -5.84 -41.34 -8.81
N LYS A 165 -6.74 -41.82 -7.95
CA LYS A 165 -6.37 -42.53 -6.72
C LYS A 165 -5.62 -43.84 -6.98
N GLU A 166 -6.01 -44.57 -8.02
CA GLU A 166 -5.32 -45.79 -8.44
C GLU A 166 -3.93 -45.49 -9.02
N SER A 167 -3.82 -44.40 -9.79
CA SER A 167 -2.55 -43.92 -10.34
C SER A 167 -1.58 -43.48 -9.24
N ILE A 168 -2.06 -42.77 -8.21
CA ILE A 168 -1.25 -42.36 -7.04
C ILE A 168 -0.71 -43.59 -6.30
N LYS A 169 -1.56 -44.58 -6.02
CA LYS A 169 -1.12 -45.81 -5.33
C LYS A 169 -0.07 -46.58 -6.12
N SER A 170 -0.22 -46.63 -7.46
CA SER A 170 0.77 -47.26 -8.32
C SER A 170 2.11 -46.52 -8.27
N LEU A 171 2.08 -45.18 -8.25
CA LEU A 171 3.31 -44.38 -8.14
C LEU A 171 3.97 -44.52 -6.76
N GLU A 172 3.20 -44.52 -5.67
CA GLU A 172 3.73 -44.73 -4.31
C GLU A 172 4.51 -46.06 -4.22
N ALA A 173 3.96 -47.13 -4.82
CA ALA A 173 4.64 -48.42 -4.87
C ALA A 173 5.96 -48.39 -5.68
N GLN A 174 6.01 -47.63 -6.77
CA GLN A 174 7.22 -47.47 -7.59
C GLN A 174 8.29 -46.63 -6.86
N ILE A 175 7.89 -45.59 -6.11
CA ILE A 175 8.81 -44.79 -5.30
C ILE A 175 9.42 -45.66 -4.20
N ASP A 176 8.61 -46.45 -3.49
CA ASP A 176 9.09 -47.36 -2.45
C ASP A 176 10.07 -48.41 -3.00
N GLN A 177 9.89 -48.80 -4.27
CA GLN A 177 10.81 -49.69 -4.96
C GLN A 177 12.13 -48.99 -5.31
N VAL A 178 12.08 -47.81 -5.92
CA VAL A 178 13.27 -47.01 -6.27
C VAL A 178 14.08 -46.66 -5.02
N LEU A 179 13.41 -46.28 -3.93
CA LEU A 179 14.05 -46.02 -2.63
C LEU A 179 14.75 -47.25 -2.08
N ARG A 180 14.12 -48.43 -2.15
CA ARG A 180 14.72 -49.69 -1.69
C ARG A 180 15.90 -50.13 -2.54
N GLU A 181 15.87 -49.89 -3.85
CA GLU A 181 16.93 -50.29 -4.78
C GLU A 181 18.14 -49.35 -4.77
N ARG A 182 17.93 -48.06 -4.51
CA ARG A 182 18.97 -47.03 -4.66
C ARG A 182 19.55 -46.53 -3.34
N LEU A 183 18.85 -46.67 -2.22
CA LEU A 183 19.45 -46.40 -0.92
C LEU A 183 20.36 -47.58 -0.54
N PRO A 184 21.65 -47.34 -0.22
CA PRO A 184 22.53 -48.41 0.23
C PRO A 184 21.93 -49.03 1.49
N ALA A 185 21.74 -50.35 1.50
CA ALA A 185 21.17 -51.08 2.64
C ALA A 185 21.96 -50.86 3.96
N ASN A 186 23.20 -50.36 3.87
CA ASN A 186 24.12 -50.12 4.97
C ASN A 186 24.41 -48.62 5.22
N ALA A 187 23.72 -47.69 4.56
CA ALA A 187 23.85 -46.28 4.88
C ALA A 187 23.14 -46.02 6.21
N ASP A 188 23.90 -45.64 7.23
CA ASP A 188 23.44 -45.30 8.58
C ASP A 188 22.69 -43.94 8.57
N ILE A 189 21.63 -43.87 7.77
CA ILE A 189 20.79 -42.68 7.60
C ILE A 189 19.85 -42.63 8.78
N ASN A 190 19.93 -41.53 9.55
CA ASN A 190 19.00 -41.25 10.64
C ASN A 190 17.54 -41.41 10.13
N PRO A 191 16.67 -42.15 10.85
CA PRO A 191 15.26 -42.31 10.49
C PRO A 191 14.55 -41.01 10.13
N ALA A 192 14.86 -39.90 10.81
CA ALA A 192 14.28 -38.59 10.52
C ALA A 192 14.67 -38.05 9.14
N THR A 193 15.91 -38.31 8.71
CA THR A 193 16.40 -37.92 7.38
C THR A 193 15.73 -38.76 6.30
N ARG A 194 15.53 -40.07 6.55
CA ARG A 194 14.79 -40.95 5.63
C ARG A 194 13.33 -40.49 5.48
N GLU A 195 12.66 -40.20 6.58
CA GLU A 195 11.27 -39.69 6.58
C GLU A 195 11.15 -38.36 5.81
N ALA A 196 12.11 -37.44 5.99
CA ALA A 196 12.13 -36.18 5.24
C ALA A 196 12.32 -36.38 3.73
N PHE A 197 13.17 -37.33 3.31
CA PHE A 197 13.33 -37.67 1.90
C PHE A 197 12.07 -38.31 1.30
N GLU A 198 11.43 -39.23 2.02
CA GLU A 198 10.17 -39.86 1.62
C GLU A 198 9.04 -38.82 1.47
N ALA A 199 8.95 -37.88 2.41
CA ALA A 199 7.98 -36.78 2.34
C ALA A 199 8.22 -35.89 1.11
N ALA A 200 9.47 -35.48 0.86
CA ALA A 200 9.81 -34.64 -0.29
C ALA A 200 9.53 -35.34 -1.63
N LEU A 201 9.78 -36.65 -1.74
CA LEU A 201 9.47 -37.43 -2.94
C LEU A 201 7.96 -37.59 -3.15
N ARG A 202 7.19 -37.78 -2.06
CA ARG A 202 5.73 -37.83 -2.13
C ARG A 202 5.14 -36.49 -2.59
N ASP A 203 5.64 -35.37 -2.06
CA ASP A 203 5.22 -34.03 -2.49
C ASP A 203 5.58 -33.78 -3.95
N LEU A 204 6.75 -34.25 -4.40
CA LEU A 204 7.18 -34.14 -5.78
C LEU A 204 6.27 -34.92 -6.74
N VAL A 205 5.88 -36.14 -6.36
CA VAL A 205 5.00 -37.01 -7.15
C VAL A 205 3.56 -36.52 -7.19
N THR A 206 3.07 -35.93 -6.11
CA THR A 206 1.70 -35.40 -6.04
C THR A 206 1.56 -33.98 -6.60
N SER A 207 2.68 -33.35 -7.00
CA SER A 207 2.70 -32.00 -7.57
C SER A 207 1.90 -31.91 -8.88
N SER A 208 0.99 -30.93 -9.00
CA SER A 208 0.27 -30.64 -10.25
C SER A 208 1.12 -29.92 -11.31
N ASN A 209 2.38 -29.56 -11.00
CA ASN A 209 3.27 -28.89 -11.94
C ASN A 209 3.85 -29.88 -12.97
N ALA A 210 3.48 -29.70 -14.26
CA ALA A 210 3.92 -30.55 -15.36
C ALA A 210 5.45 -30.70 -15.47
N ARG A 211 6.22 -29.63 -15.23
CA ARG A 211 7.69 -29.70 -15.28
C ARG A 211 8.27 -30.55 -14.14
N LYS A 212 7.62 -30.53 -12.96
CA LYS A 212 7.99 -31.42 -11.84
C LYS A 212 7.63 -32.88 -12.15
N GLN A 213 6.54 -33.12 -12.87
CA GLN A 213 6.16 -34.48 -13.35
C GLN A 213 7.15 -35.03 -14.38
N ASP A 214 7.73 -34.19 -15.23
CA ASP A 214 8.82 -34.59 -16.12
C ASP A 214 10.06 -35.04 -15.32
N ALA A 215 10.40 -34.33 -14.24
CA ALA A 215 11.49 -34.71 -13.34
C ALA A 215 11.21 -36.04 -12.62
N VAL A 216 9.97 -36.28 -12.20
CA VAL A 216 9.53 -37.59 -11.65
C VAL A 216 9.73 -38.70 -12.67
N THR A 217 9.39 -38.46 -13.93
CA THR A 217 9.54 -39.45 -15.00
C THR A 217 11.01 -39.84 -15.20
N SER A 218 11.92 -38.85 -15.22
CA SER A 218 13.38 -39.10 -15.27
C SER A 218 13.85 -39.91 -14.06
N LEU A 219 13.37 -39.58 -12.85
CA LEU A 219 13.70 -40.31 -11.64
C LEU A 219 13.23 -41.78 -11.70
N LEU A 220 12.00 -42.01 -12.16
CA LEU A 220 11.42 -43.36 -12.31
C LEU A 220 12.12 -44.19 -13.39
N SER A 221 12.69 -43.55 -14.42
CA SER A 221 13.55 -44.22 -15.40
C SER A 221 14.96 -44.56 -14.88
N GLY A 222 15.28 -44.19 -13.64
CA GLY A 222 16.56 -44.45 -13.00
C GLY A 222 17.66 -43.42 -13.30
N ASP A 223 17.30 -42.27 -13.91
CA ASP A 223 18.19 -41.14 -14.19
C ASP A 223 17.98 -40.02 -13.16
N ALA A 224 18.55 -40.21 -11.96
CA ALA A 224 18.42 -39.28 -10.86
C ALA A 224 19.14 -37.94 -11.14
N ASP A 225 20.24 -37.96 -11.92
CA ASP A 225 21.00 -36.76 -12.25
C ASP A 225 20.21 -35.83 -13.18
N GLU A 226 19.51 -36.40 -14.16
CA GLU A 226 18.61 -35.61 -15.03
C GLU A 226 17.39 -35.08 -14.27
N ALA A 227 16.82 -35.87 -13.36
CA ALA A 227 15.74 -35.40 -12.49
C ALA A 227 16.18 -34.22 -11.60
N ALA A 228 17.38 -34.28 -11.02
CA ALA A 228 17.95 -33.20 -10.21
C ALA A 228 18.16 -31.92 -11.03
N ARG A 229 18.80 -32.00 -12.21
CA ARG A 229 19.00 -30.85 -13.10
C ARG A 229 17.69 -30.16 -13.47
N ARG A 230 16.62 -30.94 -13.71
CA ARG A 230 15.28 -30.39 -14.04
C ARG A 230 14.67 -29.66 -12.86
N LEU A 231 14.80 -30.19 -11.64
CA LEU A 231 14.30 -29.53 -10.43
C LEU A 231 15.08 -28.25 -10.10
N GLU A 232 16.40 -28.24 -10.31
CA GLU A 232 17.22 -27.04 -10.18
C GLU A 232 16.78 -25.96 -11.16
N ALA A 233 16.58 -26.30 -12.45
CA ALA A 233 16.07 -25.35 -13.44
C ALA A 233 14.70 -24.78 -13.07
N ILE A 234 13.79 -25.60 -12.53
CA ILE A 234 12.48 -25.15 -12.03
C ILE A 234 12.64 -24.22 -10.83
N ALA A 235 13.50 -24.57 -9.87
CA ALA A 235 13.75 -23.77 -8.69
C ALA A 235 14.39 -22.43 -9.05
N GLU A 236 15.32 -22.39 -10.01
CA GLU A 236 15.89 -21.16 -10.54
C GLU A 236 14.84 -20.32 -11.27
N ASP A 237 14.02 -20.91 -12.14
CA ASP A 237 12.95 -20.19 -12.83
C ASP A 237 11.90 -19.63 -11.85
N GLN A 238 11.55 -20.40 -10.81
CA GLN A 238 10.65 -19.95 -9.75
C GLN A 238 11.29 -18.85 -8.90
N THR A 239 12.58 -18.96 -8.59
CA THR A 239 13.33 -17.94 -7.86
C THR A 239 13.43 -16.66 -8.70
N ARG A 240 13.70 -16.77 -10.01
CA ARG A 240 13.72 -15.64 -10.94
C ARG A 240 12.33 -15.00 -11.08
N SER A 241 11.27 -15.80 -11.22
CA SER A 241 9.89 -15.31 -11.29
C SER A 241 9.41 -14.68 -9.98
N ALA A 242 9.79 -15.27 -8.84
CA ALA A 242 9.49 -14.73 -7.52
C ALA A 242 10.27 -13.44 -7.27
N ALA A 243 11.54 -13.37 -7.65
CA ALA A 243 12.35 -12.16 -7.58
C ALA A 243 11.80 -11.06 -8.50
N ALA A 244 11.40 -11.38 -9.73
CA ALA A 244 10.78 -10.43 -10.65
C ALA A 244 9.44 -9.93 -10.11
N THR A 245 8.62 -10.81 -9.55
CA THR A 245 7.32 -10.45 -8.94
C THR A 245 7.53 -9.63 -7.66
N ALA A 246 8.54 -9.96 -6.85
CA ALA A 246 8.91 -9.22 -5.65
C ALA A 246 9.45 -7.82 -5.99
N SER A 247 10.27 -7.70 -7.03
CA SER A 247 10.80 -6.42 -7.52
C SER A 247 9.67 -5.52 -8.05
N GLU A 248 8.75 -6.06 -8.87
CA GLU A 248 7.59 -5.29 -9.36
C GLU A 248 6.63 -4.90 -8.22
N ALA A 249 6.43 -5.79 -7.25
CA ALA A 249 5.66 -5.48 -6.05
C ALA A 249 6.36 -4.41 -5.19
N ALA A 250 7.68 -4.48 -5.03
CA ALA A 250 8.46 -3.47 -4.30
C ALA A 250 8.35 -2.11 -4.96
N LYS A 251 8.43 -2.04 -6.29
CA LYS A 251 8.18 -0.84 -7.09
C LYS A 251 6.78 -0.27 -6.85
N THR A 252 5.76 -1.12 -6.88
CA THR A 252 4.38 -0.74 -6.57
C THR A 252 4.27 -0.16 -5.16
N TRP A 253 4.97 -0.73 -4.17
CA TRP A 253 4.99 -0.20 -2.80
C TRP A 253 5.72 1.15 -2.69
N ILE A 254 6.79 1.37 -3.44
CA ILE A 254 7.46 2.69 -3.53
C ILE A 254 6.49 3.74 -4.11
N GLU A 255 5.73 3.39 -5.13
CA GLU A 255 4.73 4.28 -5.73
C GLU A 255 3.60 4.61 -4.74
N ILE A 256 3.10 3.60 -4.01
CA ILE A 256 2.14 3.80 -2.91
C ILE A 256 2.72 4.74 -1.84
N ALA A 257 3.98 4.56 -1.48
CA ALA A 257 4.63 5.43 -0.50
C ALA A 257 4.71 6.89 -0.96
N ALA A 258 5.07 7.12 -2.22
CA ALA A 258 5.12 8.46 -2.80
C ALA A 258 3.74 9.14 -2.77
N LEU A 259 2.66 8.40 -3.06
CA LEU A 259 1.30 8.91 -2.97
C LEU A 259 0.88 9.22 -1.52
N LYS A 260 1.23 8.33 -0.59
CA LYS A 260 0.88 8.49 0.83
C LYS A 260 1.64 9.59 1.53
N TYR A 261 2.87 9.91 1.11
CA TYR A 261 3.72 10.89 1.77
C TYR A 261 3.04 12.26 1.96
N ILE A 262 2.17 12.64 1.01
CA ILE A 262 1.48 13.93 1.02
C ILE A 262 0.41 14.03 2.12
N SER A 263 -0.31 12.93 2.40
CA SER A 263 -1.48 12.95 3.28
C SER A 263 -1.30 12.14 4.57
N GLU A 264 -0.51 11.08 4.51
CA GLU A 264 -0.34 10.06 5.56
C GLU A 264 1.13 9.58 5.60
N PRO A 265 2.06 10.39 6.12
CA PRO A 265 3.48 10.08 6.06
C PRO A 265 3.86 8.81 6.86
N GLU A 266 3.12 8.46 7.91
CA GLU A 266 3.26 7.17 8.61
C GLU A 266 2.93 5.99 7.67
N GLY A 267 1.85 6.13 6.88
CA GLY A 267 1.47 5.13 5.89
C GLY A 267 2.46 5.02 4.72
N ALA A 268 3.22 6.08 4.42
CA ALA A 268 4.31 6.05 3.46
C ALA A 268 5.52 5.27 4.00
N MET A 269 5.82 5.43 5.29
CA MET A 269 6.86 4.68 5.98
C MET A 269 6.57 3.16 5.95
N ASP A 270 5.34 2.76 6.31
CA ASP A 270 4.90 1.36 6.24
C ASP A 270 5.03 0.76 4.83
N ALA A 271 4.70 1.54 3.80
CA ALA A 271 4.81 1.11 2.41
C ALA A 271 6.28 0.91 1.99
N LEU A 272 7.18 1.82 2.38
CA LEU A 272 8.61 1.68 2.11
C LEU A 272 9.24 0.52 2.90
N THR A 273 8.83 0.29 4.14
CA THR A 273 9.25 -0.90 4.90
C THR A 273 8.89 -2.19 4.18
N ARG A 274 7.68 -2.27 3.60
CA ARG A 274 7.26 -3.42 2.77
C ARG A 274 8.07 -3.53 1.48
N ALA A 275 8.37 -2.41 0.82
CA ALA A 275 9.21 -2.41 -0.37
C ALA A 275 10.63 -2.95 -0.07
N VAL A 276 11.26 -2.47 1.01
CA VAL A 276 12.58 -2.94 1.46
C VAL A 276 12.55 -4.41 1.88
N ALA A 277 11.46 -4.87 2.52
CA ALA A 277 11.31 -6.29 2.88
C ALA A 277 11.18 -7.21 1.67
N LEU A 278 10.52 -6.76 0.59
CA LEU A 278 10.39 -7.50 -0.66
C LEU A 278 11.68 -7.50 -1.47
N GLU A 279 12.40 -6.38 -1.50
CA GLU A 279 13.64 -6.22 -2.24
C GLU A 279 14.70 -5.52 -1.37
N PRO A 280 15.41 -6.27 -0.50
CA PRO A 280 16.41 -5.69 0.40
C PRO A 280 17.57 -5.00 -0.32
N ALA A 281 17.84 -5.34 -1.59
CA ALA A 281 18.86 -4.68 -2.39
C ALA A 281 18.42 -3.32 -2.98
N ASN A 282 17.15 -2.94 -2.85
CA ASN A 282 16.62 -1.71 -3.45
C ASN A 282 17.11 -0.46 -2.70
N LYS A 283 18.21 0.12 -3.18
CA LYS A 283 18.86 1.29 -2.57
C LYS A 283 17.94 2.51 -2.49
N LYS A 284 17.08 2.71 -3.51
CA LYS A 284 16.15 3.85 -3.57
C LYS A 284 15.11 3.76 -2.46
N ALA A 285 14.49 2.59 -2.28
CA ALA A 285 13.54 2.36 -1.18
C ALA A 285 14.18 2.61 0.19
N LYS A 286 15.43 2.16 0.39
CA LYS A 286 16.19 2.37 1.63
C LYS A 286 16.48 3.84 1.92
N VAL A 287 16.92 4.62 0.93
CA VAL A 287 17.14 6.07 1.11
C VAL A 287 15.84 6.79 1.47
N MET A 288 14.76 6.47 0.77
CA MET A 288 13.45 7.07 1.06
C MET A 288 12.97 6.71 2.47
N LEU A 289 13.13 5.45 2.87
CA LEU A 289 12.76 4.98 4.20
C LEU A 289 13.60 5.66 5.28
N ALA A 290 14.91 5.76 5.08
CA ALA A 290 15.81 6.44 6.00
C ALA A 290 15.43 7.92 6.16
N GLY A 291 15.06 8.59 5.07
CA GLY A 291 14.61 9.99 5.12
C GLY A 291 13.35 10.17 5.96
N LEU A 292 12.37 9.26 5.84
CA LEU A 292 11.17 9.28 6.70
C LEU A 292 11.49 8.93 8.15
N ALA A 293 12.32 7.91 8.39
CA ALA A 293 12.76 7.53 9.73
C ALA A 293 13.42 8.71 10.45
N TYR A 294 14.29 9.45 9.75
CA TYR A 294 14.90 10.68 10.26
C TYR A 294 13.86 11.76 10.58
N GLN A 295 12.90 12.01 9.69
CA GLN A 295 11.83 13.00 9.91
C GLN A 295 10.94 12.66 11.11
N PHE A 296 10.66 11.37 11.35
CA PHE A 296 9.87 10.89 12.48
C PHE A 296 10.69 10.71 13.77
N GLY A 297 12.00 10.95 13.74
CA GLY A 297 12.87 10.83 14.90
C GLY A 297 13.31 9.41 15.23
N ASP A 298 13.07 8.43 14.36
CA ASP A 298 13.70 7.10 14.45
C ASP A 298 15.13 7.16 13.89
N LEU A 299 16.00 7.80 14.68
CA LEU A 299 17.39 8.08 14.28
C LEU A 299 18.22 6.81 14.11
N GLN A 300 17.92 5.75 14.87
CA GLN A 300 18.65 4.48 14.77
C GLN A 300 18.34 3.78 13.45
N GLN A 301 17.06 3.69 13.07
CA GLN A 301 16.70 3.09 11.79
C GLN A 301 17.27 3.91 10.62
N ALA A 302 17.22 5.24 10.69
CA ALA A 302 17.81 6.10 9.67
C ALA A 302 19.33 5.87 9.56
N PHE A 303 20.01 5.73 10.69
CA PHE A 303 21.45 5.43 10.74
C PHE A 303 21.77 4.08 10.11
N ASP A 304 21.10 3.01 10.53
CA ASP A 304 21.37 1.65 10.02
C ASP A 304 21.17 1.56 8.49
N LEU A 305 20.08 2.16 7.99
CA LEU A 305 19.77 2.19 6.56
C LEU A 305 20.80 2.99 5.76
N THR A 306 21.20 4.17 6.25
CA THR A 306 22.19 5.00 5.56
C THR A 306 23.58 4.39 5.62
N LEU A 307 23.97 3.82 6.76
CA LEU A 307 25.26 3.15 6.95
C LEU A 307 25.46 2.01 5.96
N GLU A 308 24.42 1.19 5.76
CA GLU A 308 24.45 0.10 4.78
C GLU A 308 24.66 0.62 3.34
N LEU A 309 24.01 1.73 3.00
CA LEU A 309 24.09 2.33 1.66
C LEU A 309 25.44 2.98 1.37
N VAL A 310 26.08 3.58 2.37
CA VAL A 310 27.38 4.26 2.22
C VAL A 310 28.58 3.32 2.37
N GLY A 311 28.32 2.06 2.75
CA GLY A 311 29.30 0.97 2.79
C GLY A 311 30.01 0.75 4.13
N GLY A 312 29.40 1.13 5.27
CA GLY A 312 29.94 0.91 6.61
C GLY A 312 30.93 1.97 7.11
N GLU A 313 31.15 2.03 8.43
CA GLU A 313 32.13 2.93 9.06
C GLU A 313 33.56 2.43 8.75
N GLY A 314 34.31 3.19 7.96
CA GLY A 314 35.75 2.96 7.77
C GLY A 314 36.15 2.11 6.57
N GLU A 315 35.21 1.49 5.85
CA GLU A 315 35.49 0.95 4.53
C GLU A 315 35.15 1.99 3.47
N ILE A 316 36.19 2.58 2.87
CA ILE A 316 36.12 3.10 1.51
C ILE A 316 35.61 1.93 0.66
N PRO A 317 34.35 1.96 0.18
CA PRO A 317 33.78 0.85 -0.55
C PRO A 317 34.65 0.57 -1.76
N VAL A 318 34.72 -0.68 -2.19
CA VAL A 318 35.63 -1.14 -3.25
C VAL A 318 35.54 -0.31 -4.54
N TRP A 319 34.42 0.39 -4.79
CA TRP A 319 34.22 1.30 -5.92
C TRP A 319 34.96 2.65 -5.83
N GLU A 320 35.43 3.08 -4.66
CA GLU A 320 36.26 4.29 -4.48
C GLU A 320 37.77 3.99 -4.67
N ARG A 321 38.18 2.70 -4.68
CA ARG A 321 39.60 2.29 -4.72
C ARG A 321 40.26 2.38 -6.10
N ARG A 322 39.58 2.84 -7.14
CA ARG A 322 40.15 2.96 -8.50
C ARG A 322 40.02 4.39 -9.04
N ASP A 323 41.13 5.12 -8.93
CA ASP A 323 41.56 6.27 -9.74
C ASP A 323 40.52 6.83 -10.74
N GLY A 324 39.54 7.58 -10.23
CA GLY A 324 38.74 8.51 -11.04
C GLY A 324 37.74 7.89 -12.03
N GLN A 325 37.53 6.58 -12.01
CA GLN A 325 36.39 5.94 -12.69
C GLN A 325 35.53 5.26 -11.63
N LEU A 326 34.46 5.95 -11.23
CA LEU A 326 33.39 5.44 -10.38
C LEU A 326 32.73 4.24 -11.07
N GLY A 327 33.35 3.08 -10.95
CA GLY A 327 32.81 1.81 -11.39
C GLY A 327 31.81 1.33 -10.37
N ILE A 328 30.61 1.93 -10.37
CA ILE A 328 29.44 1.27 -9.80
C ILE A 328 29.38 -0.09 -10.52
N ARG A 329 29.46 -1.20 -9.76
CA ARG A 329 29.14 -2.53 -10.31
C ARG A 329 27.64 -2.50 -10.60
N LEU A 330 27.29 -1.99 -11.77
CA LEU A 330 25.91 -1.88 -12.20
C LEU A 330 25.26 -3.26 -12.20
N ALA A 331 23.96 -3.26 -11.95
CA ALA A 331 23.09 -4.31 -12.49
C ALA A 331 23.50 -4.56 -13.94
N LYS A 332 23.66 -5.83 -14.33
CA LYS A 332 24.06 -6.19 -15.70
C LYS A 332 23.22 -5.36 -16.67
N PRO A 333 23.85 -4.58 -17.59
CA PRO A 333 23.09 -3.76 -18.52
C PRO A 333 22.10 -4.65 -19.28
N PRO A 334 20.92 -4.14 -19.66
CA PRO A 334 19.95 -4.91 -20.42
C PRO A 334 20.65 -5.49 -21.64
N THR A 335 20.77 -6.83 -21.69
CA THR A 335 21.50 -7.53 -22.75
C THR A 335 20.72 -7.56 -24.06
N ASP A 336 19.43 -7.26 -23.98
CA ASP A 336 18.39 -7.28 -25.01
C ASP A 336 18.29 -5.99 -25.85
N ILE A 337 19.09 -4.96 -25.55
CA ILE A 337 19.09 -3.70 -26.32
C ILE A 337 20.13 -3.78 -27.43
N ASP A 338 19.67 -3.97 -28.67
CA ASP A 338 20.53 -4.14 -29.84
C ASP A 338 21.29 -2.86 -30.25
N ASP A 339 20.74 -1.67 -30.00
CA ASP A 339 21.41 -0.40 -30.30
C ASP A 339 22.49 -0.06 -29.23
N PRO A 340 23.79 -0.01 -29.60
CA PRO A 340 24.86 0.35 -28.67
C PRO A 340 24.77 1.79 -28.14
N GLU A 341 24.13 2.72 -28.85
CA GLU A 341 23.93 4.09 -28.35
C GLU A 341 22.84 4.16 -27.28
N GLU A 342 21.67 3.58 -27.56
CA GLU A 342 20.59 3.45 -26.58
C GLU A 342 21.05 2.70 -25.32
N ARG A 343 21.77 1.58 -25.48
CA ARG A 343 22.36 0.84 -24.35
C ARG A 343 23.28 1.73 -23.51
N ARG A 344 24.14 2.54 -24.16
CA ARG A 344 25.03 3.49 -23.46
C ARG A 344 24.25 4.60 -22.76
N ARG A 345 23.14 5.10 -23.32
CA ARG A 345 22.29 6.10 -22.67
C ARG A 345 21.63 5.53 -21.41
N ILE A 346 21.07 4.33 -21.49
CA ILE A 346 20.40 3.67 -20.36
C ILE A 346 21.40 3.35 -19.24
N VAL A 347 22.58 2.82 -19.59
CA VAL A 347 23.66 2.59 -18.61
C VAL A 347 24.02 3.87 -17.87
N ARG A 348 24.26 4.98 -18.59
CA ARG A 348 24.55 6.27 -17.97
C ARG A 348 23.42 6.80 -17.11
N GLN A 349 22.17 6.54 -17.49
CA GLN A 349 21.02 6.95 -16.67
C GLN A 349 20.98 6.16 -15.36
N ILE A 350 21.17 4.84 -15.41
CA ILE A 350 21.23 3.99 -14.21
C ILE A 350 22.40 4.42 -13.31
N GLU A 351 23.58 4.69 -13.89
CA GLU A 351 24.74 5.21 -13.16
C GLU A 351 24.39 6.49 -12.41
N ARG A 352 23.78 7.47 -13.08
CA ARG A 352 23.36 8.74 -12.45
C ARG A 352 22.32 8.53 -11.36
N GLU A 353 21.35 7.66 -11.57
CA GLU A 353 20.34 7.34 -10.56
C GLU A 353 20.97 6.70 -9.31
N GLU A 354 21.93 5.78 -9.48
CA GLU A 354 22.66 5.20 -8.36
C GLU A 354 23.58 6.22 -7.66
N GLU A 355 24.30 7.06 -8.41
CA GLU A 355 25.11 8.16 -7.86
C GLU A 355 24.25 9.10 -7.00
N PHE A 356 23.07 9.47 -7.49
CA PHE A 356 22.13 10.33 -6.77
C PHE A 356 21.63 9.68 -5.47
N VAL A 357 21.29 8.39 -5.51
CA VAL A 357 20.84 7.64 -4.33
C VAL A 357 21.96 7.58 -3.28
N VAL A 358 23.20 7.30 -3.66
CA VAL A 358 24.33 7.26 -2.73
C VAL A 358 24.63 8.65 -2.16
N ALA A 359 24.63 9.69 -2.99
CA ALA A 359 24.82 11.06 -2.52
C ALA A 359 23.72 11.49 -1.53
N SER A 360 22.47 11.12 -1.78
CA SER A 360 21.36 11.38 -0.86
C SER A 360 21.53 10.64 0.47
N ALA A 361 21.99 9.39 0.43
CA ALA A 361 22.31 8.63 1.65
C ALA A 361 23.43 9.29 2.45
N LEU A 362 24.49 9.77 1.79
CA LEU A 362 25.60 10.49 2.43
C LEU A 362 25.15 11.79 3.10
N VAL A 363 24.28 12.56 2.44
CA VAL A 363 23.70 13.79 3.01
C VAL A 363 22.88 13.46 4.26
N LEU A 364 22.02 12.45 4.20
CA LEU A 364 21.21 12.04 5.34
C LEU A 364 22.07 11.52 6.50
N HIS A 365 23.12 10.78 6.19
CA HIS A 365 24.06 10.30 7.19
C HIS A 365 24.83 11.47 7.85
N ALA A 366 25.22 12.49 7.06
CA ALA A 366 25.80 13.71 7.60
C ALA A 366 24.84 14.44 8.55
N GLN A 367 23.55 14.49 8.24
CA GLN A 367 22.52 15.07 9.12
C GLN A 367 22.44 14.35 10.48
N LEU A 368 22.60 13.03 10.50
CA LEU A 368 22.63 12.27 11.76
C LEU A 368 23.86 12.64 12.60
N TYR A 369 25.04 12.79 12.00
CA TYR A 369 26.24 13.24 12.70
C TYR A 369 26.14 14.70 13.18
N PHE A 370 25.43 15.57 12.45
CA PHE A 370 25.12 16.91 12.97
C PHE A 370 24.27 16.87 14.24
N GLN A 371 23.30 15.97 14.32
CA GLN A 371 22.51 15.82 15.55
C GLN A 371 23.33 15.30 16.73
N SER A 372 24.36 14.48 16.48
CA SER A 372 25.30 14.04 17.51
C SER A 372 26.45 15.02 17.77
N ASN A 373 26.44 16.20 17.14
CA ASN A 373 27.47 17.23 17.23
C ASN A 373 28.87 16.77 16.77
N ASP A 374 28.95 15.77 15.88
CA ASP A 374 30.18 15.37 15.20
C ASP A 374 30.25 16.02 13.80
N THR A 375 30.70 17.27 13.81
CA THR A 375 30.71 18.12 12.62
C THR A 375 31.74 17.71 11.59
N ASP A 376 32.91 17.27 12.05
CA ASP A 376 34.03 16.93 11.18
C ASP A 376 33.67 15.73 10.30
N THR A 377 32.99 14.73 10.88
CA THR A 377 32.50 13.57 10.13
C THR A 377 31.38 13.98 9.18
N ALA A 378 30.43 14.82 9.62
CA ALA A 378 29.35 15.30 8.78
C ALA A 378 29.86 16.09 7.55
N VAL A 379 30.83 16.99 7.72
CA VAL A 379 31.44 17.76 6.62
C VAL A 379 32.15 16.84 5.62
N LYS A 380 32.91 15.83 6.09
CA LYS A 380 33.56 14.84 5.22
C LYS A 380 32.55 14.04 4.39
N LEU A 381 31.40 13.71 4.98
CA LEU A 381 30.32 13.01 4.28
C LEU A 381 29.67 13.90 3.21
N LEU A 382 29.46 15.19 3.50
CA LEU A 382 28.99 16.16 2.51
C LEU A 382 29.99 16.37 1.37
N ASP A 383 31.30 16.44 1.66
CA ASP A 383 32.36 16.52 0.64
C ASP A 383 32.31 15.30 -0.28
N ARG A 384 32.06 14.12 0.31
CA ARG A 384 31.93 12.87 -0.43
C ARG A 384 30.68 12.87 -1.31
N ALA A 385 29.55 13.31 -0.79
CA ALA A 385 28.29 13.41 -1.54
C ALA A 385 28.43 14.31 -2.78
N GLU A 386 29.12 15.44 -2.64
CA GLU A 386 29.37 16.37 -3.76
C GLU A 386 30.26 15.76 -4.85
N ARG A 387 31.29 14.99 -4.46
CA ARG A 387 32.19 14.32 -5.43
C ARG A 387 31.47 13.31 -6.31
N PHE A 388 30.38 12.71 -5.83
CA PHE A 388 29.61 11.73 -6.58
C PHE A 388 28.80 12.33 -7.71
N THR A 389 28.33 13.55 -7.55
CA THR A 389 27.36 14.15 -8.46
C THR A 389 27.93 15.42 -9.06
N ARG A 390 29.19 15.41 -9.52
CA ARG A 390 29.86 16.60 -10.10
C ARG A 390 29.05 17.31 -11.20
N HIS A 391 28.00 16.68 -11.71
CA HIS A 391 27.09 17.22 -12.71
C HIS A 391 25.66 17.53 -12.23
N ASP A 392 25.26 17.13 -11.00
CA ASP A 392 23.94 17.41 -10.44
C ASP A 392 23.97 18.46 -9.32
N ARG A 393 22.95 19.32 -9.32
CA ARG A 393 22.78 20.46 -8.41
C ARG A 393 22.45 20.07 -6.97
N PHE A 394 21.89 18.88 -6.77
CA PHE A 394 21.25 18.51 -5.50
C PHE A 394 22.26 18.41 -4.34
N PRO A 395 23.44 17.78 -4.48
CA PRO A 395 24.38 17.72 -3.36
C PRO A 395 25.05 19.04 -3.02
N ALA A 396 25.27 19.94 -3.99
CA ALA A 396 25.73 21.30 -3.72
C ALA A 396 24.69 22.10 -2.92
N LEU A 397 23.41 21.99 -3.29
CA LEU A 397 22.31 22.59 -2.54
C LEU A 397 22.19 22.01 -1.13
N ALA A 398 22.22 20.68 -1.01
CA ALA A 398 22.17 20.02 0.29
C ALA A 398 23.34 20.44 1.19
N ARG A 399 24.56 20.48 0.64
CA ARG A 399 25.75 20.96 1.33
C ARG A 399 25.58 22.42 1.79
N ALA A 400 25.15 23.32 0.90
CA ALA A 400 24.93 24.73 1.25
C ALA A 400 23.93 24.87 2.42
N ILE A 401 22.83 24.12 2.38
CA ILE A 401 21.79 24.10 3.42
C ILE A 401 22.37 23.62 4.75
N GLU A 402 23.05 22.48 4.76
CA GLU A 402 23.55 21.88 6.00
C GLU A 402 24.70 22.69 6.62
N LEU A 403 25.63 23.19 5.80
CA LEU A 403 26.70 24.08 6.29
C LEU A 403 26.14 25.40 6.84
N SER A 404 25.09 25.95 6.24
CA SER A 404 24.43 27.15 6.77
C SER A 404 23.84 26.88 8.15
N LYS A 405 23.10 25.78 8.31
CA LYS A 405 22.53 25.38 9.61
C LYS A 405 23.64 25.25 10.65
N LEU A 406 24.72 24.57 10.30
CA LEU A 406 25.86 24.36 11.17
C LEU A 406 26.50 25.69 11.61
N GLY A 407 26.86 26.52 10.64
CA GLY A 407 27.45 27.83 10.87
C GLY A 407 26.57 28.72 11.75
N TYR A 408 25.24 28.67 11.59
CA TYR A 408 24.31 29.38 12.45
C TYR A 408 24.23 28.81 13.87
N GLN A 409 24.19 27.48 14.03
CA GLN A 409 24.03 26.82 15.32
C GLN A 409 25.30 26.92 16.18
N GLN A 410 26.47 26.71 15.58
CA GLN A 410 27.74 26.67 16.30
C GLN A 410 28.49 28.01 16.28
N ARG A 411 27.97 29.01 15.57
CA ARG A 411 28.61 30.32 15.37
C ARG A 411 30.01 30.20 14.76
N THR A 412 30.22 29.21 13.88
CA THR A 412 31.49 28.97 13.20
C THR A 412 31.57 29.81 11.93
N GLN A 413 32.48 30.79 11.90
CA GLN A 413 32.67 31.66 10.73
C GLN A 413 33.15 30.88 9.50
N SER A 414 34.01 29.88 9.69
CA SER A 414 34.53 29.05 8.60
C SER A 414 33.40 28.34 7.84
N GLU A 415 32.43 27.76 8.55
CA GLU A 415 31.33 27.02 7.93
C GLU A 415 30.32 27.95 7.26
N LEU A 416 30.12 29.15 7.80
CA LEU A 416 29.34 30.19 7.12
C LEU A 416 30.02 30.66 5.82
N GLU A 417 31.36 30.68 5.76
CA GLU A 417 32.08 30.99 4.52
C GLU A 417 31.93 29.88 3.48
N SER A 418 32.16 28.64 3.88
CA SER A 418 31.94 27.50 2.98
C SER A 418 30.48 27.42 2.50
N ALA A 419 29.52 27.71 3.36
CA ALA A 419 28.11 27.82 2.98
C ALA A 419 27.87 28.94 1.96
N PHE A 420 28.45 30.12 2.19
CA PHE A 420 28.33 31.28 1.30
C PHE A 420 28.88 30.99 -0.10
N GLU A 421 30.06 30.38 -0.20
CA GLU A 421 30.65 29.96 -1.48
C GLU A 421 29.74 28.98 -2.24
N ASN A 422 29.14 28.02 -1.53
CA ASN A 422 28.20 27.07 -2.12
C ASN A 422 26.91 27.76 -2.62
N TRP A 423 26.34 28.68 -1.84
CA TRP A 423 25.17 29.47 -2.27
C TRP A 423 25.48 30.32 -3.50
N ARG A 424 26.68 30.92 -3.54
CA ARG A 424 27.14 31.68 -4.69
C ARG A 424 27.24 30.81 -5.93
N ALA A 425 27.85 29.63 -5.83
CA ALA A 425 27.94 28.68 -6.93
C ALA A 425 26.55 28.27 -7.47
N ILE A 426 25.56 28.11 -6.59
CA ILE A 426 24.16 27.84 -6.99
C ILE A 426 23.58 29.00 -7.81
N THR A 427 23.80 30.25 -7.39
CA THR A 427 23.29 31.42 -8.12
C THR A 427 23.98 31.66 -9.47
N GLU A 428 25.27 31.36 -9.57
CA GLU A 428 26.06 31.48 -10.80
C GLU A 428 25.78 30.33 -11.79
N GLY A 429 25.18 29.23 -11.30
CA GLY A 429 24.75 28.09 -12.10
C GLY A 429 23.64 28.44 -13.10
N THR A 430 23.84 28.06 -14.37
CA THR A 430 22.91 28.37 -15.48
C THR A 430 21.57 27.63 -15.40
N SER A 431 21.46 26.59 -14.58
CA SER A 431 20.27 25.74 -14.48
C SER A 431 19.39 26.05 -13.26
N ALA A 432 19.82 26.91 -12.33
CA ALA A 432 19.07 27.24 -11.13
C ALA A 432 17.72 27.92 -11.44
N THR A 433 16.65 27.44 -10.81
CA THR A 433 15.30 28.00 -10.91
C THR A 433 15.20 29.34 -10.18
N GLY A 434 14.15 30.13 -10.48
CA GLY A 434 13.90 31.40 -9.77
C GLY A 434 13.77 31.22 -8.25
N SER A 435 13.08 30.17 -7.80
CA SER A 435 12.95 29.85 -6.37
C SER A 435 14.27 29.43 -5.72
N GLU A 436 15.11 28.66 -6.42
CA GLU A 436 16.44 28.28 -5.92
C GLU A 436 17.35 29.51 -5.78
N ARG A 437 17.32 30.41 -6.77
CA ARG A 437 18.07 31.67 -6.72
C ARG A 437 17.56 32.57 -5.60
N ALA A 438 16.23 32.69 -5.43
CA ALA A 438 15.64 33.45 -4.33
C ALA A 438 16.15 32.96 -2.98
N GLY A 439 16.13 31.64 -2.75
CA GLY A 439 16.62 31.02 -1.53
C GLY A 439 18.12 31.21 -1.31
N ALA A 440 18.92 31.05 -2.37
CA ALA A 440 20.37 31.24 -2.29
C ALA A 440 20.76 32.70 -1.98
N PHE A 441 20.13 33.68 -2.65
CA PHE A 441 20.31 35.09 -2.34
C PHE A 441 19.84 35.44 -0.93
N ALA A 442 18.74 34.85 -0.46
CA ALA A 442 18.27 35.03 0.90
C ALA A 442 19.32 34.56 1.93
N GLN A 443 19.92 33.38 1.72
CA GLN A 443 20.95 32.85 2.60
C GLN A 443 22.22 33.70 2.59
N MET A 444 22.69 34.13 1.41
CA MET A 444 23.82 35.05 1.31
C MET A 444 23.55 36.37 2.04
N ALA A 445 22.32 36.92 1.93
CA ALA A 445 21.94 38.13 2.67
C ALA A 445 21.99 37.95 4.19
N ILE A 446 21.52 36.80 4.70
CA ILE A 446 21.56 36.47 6.13
C ILE A 446 23.01 36.34 6.62
N ILE A 447 23.85 35.66 5.84
CA ILE A 447 25.27 35.45 6.16
C ILE A 447 26.02 36.79 6.21
N SER A 448 25.90 37.61 5.16
CA SER A 448 26.51 38.96 5.12
C SER A 448 25.98 39.84 6.28
N GLY A 449 24.69 39.78 6.58
CA GLY A 449 24.11 40.51 7.71
C GLY A 449 24.74 40.14 9.05
N ARG A 450 24.99 38.84 9.27
CA ARG A 450 25.68 38.36 10.49
C ARG A 450 27.15 38.75 10.56
N ARG A 451 27.79 38.95 9.41
CA ARG A 451 29.18 39.45 9.33
C ARG A 451 29.28 40.95 9.61
N GLY A 452 28.15 41.67 9.66
CA GLY A 452 28.11 43.13 9.74
C GLY A 452 28.35 43.79 8.37
N GLU A 453 28.28 43.02 7.28
CA GLU A 453 28.44 43.50 5.90
C GLU A 453 27.09 43.98 5.36
N GLU A 454 26.59 45.09 5.92
CA GLU A 454 25.23 45.58 5.68
C GLU A 454 24.94 45.87 4.20
N ASP A 455 25.89 46.46 3.47
CA ASP A 455 25.75 46.78 2.06
C ASP A 455 25.59 45.52 1.20
N GLU A 456 26.37 44.47 1.51
CA GLU A 456 26.24 43.17 0.82
C GLU A 456 24.94 42.47 1.19
N ALA A 457 24.58 42.48 2.48
CA ALA A 457 23.32 41.93 2.96
C ALA A 457 22.12 42.56 2.24
N ARG A 458 22.14 43.90 2.11
CA ARG A 458 21.11 44.66 1.41
C ARG A 458 21.08 44.34 -0.08
N ARG A 459 22.24 44.21 -0.74
CA ARG A 459 22.30 43.84 -2.16
C ARG A 459 21.64 42.48 -2.39
N TYR A 460 22.05 41.46 -1.65
CA TYR A 460 21.50 40.12 -1.79
C TYR A 460 20.03 40.03 -1.38
N PHE A 461 19.60 40.80 -0.37
CA PHE A 461 18.19 40.92 -0.01
C PHE A 461 17.36 41.45 -1.18
N LEU A 462 17.82 42.49 -1.88
CA LEU A 462 17.09 43.05 -3.01
C LEU A 462 16.99 42.06 -4.18
N GLU A 463 18.05 41.30 -4.45
CA GLU A 463 18.04 40.23 -5.45
C GLU A 463 17.03 39.13 -5.09
N ALA A 464 17.07 38.61 -3.86
CA ALA A 464 16.11 37.61 -3.40
C ALA A 464 14.67 38.12 -3.48
N ARG A 465 14.44 39.37 -3.08
CA ARG A 465 13.11 39.99 -3.10
C ARG A 465 12.56 40.15 -4.50
N ALA A 466 13.40 40.43 -5.50
CA ALA A 466 12.97 40.52 -6.89
C ALA A 466 12.35 39.19 -7.36
N TYR A 467 12.99 38.06 -7.03
CA TYR A 467 12.45 36.74 -7.36
C TYR A 467 11.16 36.43 -6.60
N TYR A 468 11.08 36.71 -5.29
CA TYR A 468 9.83 36.47 -4.53
C TYR A 468 8.65 37.27 -5.09
N ARG A 469 8.89 38.48 -5.58
CA ARG A 469 7.86 39.28 -6.26
C ARG A 469 7.48 38.76 -7.63
N GLU A 470 8.45 38.28 -8.40
CA GLU A 470 8.18 37.64 -9.70
C GLU A 470 7.31 36.38 -9.53
N MET A 471 7.47 35.67 -8.42
CA MET A 471 6.69 34.48 -8.07
C MET A 471 5.35 34.79 -7.37
N ASP A 472 5.03 36.07 -7.10
CA ASP A 472 3.89 36.50 -6.29
C ASP A 472 3.85 35.85 -4.88
N ASP A 473 5.03 35.58 -4.31
CA ASP A 473 5.18 34.93 -3.01
C ASP A 473 5.38 35.96 -1.89
N ALA A 474 4.27 36.59 -1.49
CA ALA A 474 4.25 37.60 -0.43
C ALA A 474 4.70 37.04 0.94
N LEU A 475 4.43 35.76 1.23
CA LEU A 475 4.88 35.11 2.46
C LEU A 475 6.39 34.83 2.43
N GLY A 476 6.94 34.48 1.26
CA GLY A 476 8.38 34.37 1.03
C GLY A 476 9.09 35.71 1.21
N GLU A 477 8.53 36.81 0.70
CA GLU A 477 9.05 38.16 0.94
C GLU A 477 9.04 38.53 2.43
N ALA A 478 7.97 38.21 3.16
CA ALA A 478 7.90 38.42 4.62
C ALA A 478 8.93 37.57 5.39
N ALA A 479 9.12 36.31 4.99
CA ALA A 479 10.11 35.42 5.58
C ALA A 479 11.54 35.90 5.32
N LEU A 480 11.81 36.44 4.13
CA LEU A 480 13.09 37.05 3.78
C LEU A 480 13.38 38.26 4.68
N ASN A 481 12.43 39.19 4.82
CA ASN A 481 12.58 40.35 5.72
C ASN A 481 12.88 39.90 7.16
N ARG A 482 12.16 38.89 7.66
CA ARG A 482 12.39 38.34 9.00
C ARG A 482 13.82 37.79 9.14
N ALA A 483 14.25 36.97 8.19
CA ALA A 483 15.52 36.27 8.29
C ALA A 483 16.72 37.21 8.16
N VAL A 484 16.67 38.15 7.20
CA VAL A 484 17.71 39.17 7.01
C VAL A 484 17.74 40.13 8.20
N GLY A 485 16.57 40.57 8.69
CA GLY A 485 16.50 41.41 9.90
C GLY A 485 17.14 40.76 11.12
N ALA A 486 16.90 39.46 11.33
CA ALA A 486 17.55 38.70 12.39
C ALA A 486 19.08 38.56 12.19
N GLY A 487 19.52 38.42 10.93
CA GLY A 487 20.94 38.39 10.56
C GLY A 487 21.66 39.69 10.90
N ILE A 488 21.13 40.83 10.40
CA ILE A 488 21.67 42.17 10.64
C ILE A 488 21.66 42.51 12.14
N TYR A 489 20.55 42.23 12.84
CA TYR A 489 20.46 42.43 14.29
C TYR A 489 21.56 41.67 15.05
N SER A 490 21.89 40.45 14.59
CA SER A 490 22.95 39.63 15.18
C SER A 490 24.36 40.11 14.81
N GLY A 491 24.52 40.75 13.65
CA GLY A 491 25.79 41.29 13.16
C GLY A 491 26.21 42.61 13.82
N GLY A 492 25.27 43.33 14.44
CA GLY A 492 25.58 44.50 15.28
C GLY A 492 24.64 45.68 15.09
N ASP A 493 24.05 45.83 13.90
CA ASP A 493 23.08 46.90 13.63
C ASP A 493 21.66 46.49 14.06
N ARG A 494 21.40 46.76 15.34
CA ARG A 494 20.11 46.46 15.94
C ARG A 494 18.98 47.30 15.37
N GLU A 495 19.23 48.56 15.01
CA GLU A 495 18.18 49.46 14.56
C GLU A 495 17.68 49.05 13.18
N LEU A 496 18.60 48.83 12.24
CA LEU A 496 18.28 48.37 10.90
C LEU A 496 17.66 46.98 10.93
N GLY A 497 18.24 46.04 11.71
CA GLY A 497 17.68 44.71 11.88
C GLY A 497 16.25 44.73 12.42
N CYS A 498 15.96 45.59 13.39
CA CYS A 498 14.61 45.79 13.92
C CYS A 498 13.64 46.45 12.96
N GLY A 499 14.13 47.29 12.03
CA GLY A 499 13.34 47.80 10.90
C GLY A 499 12.80 46.65 10.05
N TYR A 500 13.69 45.78 9.57
CA TYR A 500 13.31 44.61 8.77
C TYR A 500 12.35 43.66 9.50
N LEU A 501 12.52 43.44 10.81
CA LEU A 501 11.60 42.60 11.59
C LEU A 501 10.20 43.21 11.69
N ARG A 502 10.09 44.55 11.79
CA ARG A 502 8.80 45.26 11.79
C ARG A 502 8.13 45.16 10.42
N ASP A 503 8.87 45.38 9.34
CA ASP A 503 8.37 45.24 7.97
C ASP A 503 7.87 43.80 7.71
N ALA A 504 8.62 42.79 8.15
CA ALA A 504 8.20 41.39 8.06
C ALA A 504 6.88 41.12 8.79
N LYS A 505 6.70 41.67 9.99
CA LYS A 505 5.47 41.53 10.76
C LYS A 505 4.28 42.13 10.03
N GLU A 506 4.43 43.35 9.49
CA GLU A 506 3.37 44.03 8.74
C GLU A 506 2.97 43.22 7.50
N GLN A 507 3.95 42.68 6.78
CA GLN A 507 3.69 41.82 5.63
C GLN A 507 2.97 40.52 6.03
N TYR A 508 3.39 39.86 7.11
CA TYR A 508 2.67 38.68 7.61
C TYR A 508 1.21 38.99 7.94
N LEU A 509 0.92 40.12 8.59
CA LEU A 509 -0.46 40.54 8.87
C LEU A 509 -1.25 40.78 7.57
N ALA A 510 -0.64 41.44 6.58
CA ALA A 510 -1.28 41.71 5.29
C ALA A 510 -1.57 40.42 4.49
N SER A 511 -0.75 39.37 4.67
CA SER A 511 -0.88 38.09 3.98
C SER A 511 -1.63 37.01 4.78
N GLY A 512 -2.29 37.35 5.90
CA GLY A 512 -3.04 36.39 6.72
C GLY A 512 -2.17 35.44 7.55
N GLY A 513 -0.90 35.78 7.77
CA GLY A 513 0.09 35.05 8.55
C GLY A 513 0.11 35.41 10.04
N ASP A 514 -1.05 35.52 10.68
CA ASP A 514 -1.21 36.02 12.06
C ASP A 514 -0.27 35.32 13.07
N LYS A 515 -0.13 33.99 12.96
CA LYS A 515 0.77 33.20 13.81
C LYS A 515 2.24 33.66 13.72
N TRP A 516 2.71 34.02 12.53
CA TRP A 516 4.09 34.47 12.32
C TRP A 516 4.28 35.91 12.79
N ALA A 517 3.28 36.77 12.59
CA ALA A 517 3.26 38.12 13.13
C ALA A 517 3.30 38.11 14.68
N ASP A 518 2.58 37.20 15.33
CA ASP A 518 2.59 37.02 16.77
C ASP A 518 3.96 36.57 17.31
N GLN A 519 4.65 35.69 16.59
CA GLN A 519 6.02 35.33 16.95
C GLN A 519 6.98 36.52 16.87
N LEU A 520 6.84 37.33 15.81
CA LEU A 520 7.66 38.54 15.66
C LEU A 520 7.34 39.60 16.72
N ASN A 521 6.10 39.71 17.18
CA ASN A 521 5.75 40.60 18.28
C ASN A 521 6.60 40.35 19.52
N VAL A 522 6.80 39.08 19.89
CA VAL A 522 7.62 38.71 21.05
C VAL A 522 9.09 39.10 20.82
N VAL A 523 9.64 38.78 19.65
CA VAL A 523 11.05 39.09 19.32
C VAL A 523 11.30 40.60 19.30
N ILE A 524 10.40 41.37 18.68
CA ILE A 524 10.49 42.84 18.61
C ILE A 524 10.36 43.44 20.01
N ALA A 525 9.40 42.97 20.82
CA ALA A 525 9.21 43.48 22.17
C ALA A 525 10.44 43.23 23.07
N LEU A 526 11.07 42.07 22.96
CA LEU A 526 12.22 41.69 23.80
C LEU A 526 13.55 42.28 23.30
N GLY A 527 13.75 42.37 21.98
CA GLY A 527 15.04 42.75 21.39
C GLY A 527 15.10 44.18 20.87
N CYS A 528 14.01 44.68 20.28
CA CYS A 528 13.99 45.96 19.57
C CYS A 528 13.55 47.14 20.43
N ASN A 529 12.71 46.88 21.44
CA ASN A 529 12.19 47.93 22.32
C ASN A 529 13.02 48.13 23.60
N ALA A 530 14.06 47.32 23.80
CA ALA A 530 14.91 47.37 25.00
C ALA A 530 15.91 48.54 25.03
N GLY A 531 15.80 49.50 24.11
CA GLY A 531 16.73 50.63 23.95
C GLY A 531 16.09 52.01 23.76
N SER A 532 14.77 52.14 23.94
CA SER A 532 14.14 53.46 24.01
C SER A 532 14.33 53.99 25.45
N PRO A 533 15.09 55.09 25.68
CA PRO A 533 15.28 55.65 27.02
C PRO A 533 13.97 56.07 27.70
#